data_AF-A0A6L6B392-F1
#
_entry.id   AF-A0A6L6B392-F1
#
_cell.length_a   1.000
_cell.length_b   1.000
_cell.length_c   1.000
_cell.angle_alpha   90.00
_cell.angle_beta   90.00
_cell.angle_gamma   90.00
#
_symmetry.space_group_name_H-M   'P 1'
#
loop_
_entity.id
_entity.type
_entity.pdbx_description
1 polymer ?
#
loop_
_entity_poly.entity_id
_entity_poly.type
_entity_poly.pdbx_seq_one_letter_code
_entity_poly.pdbx_strand_id
1 'polypeptide(L)'
;MAKPDEDRELTSTLHLGLRSVVGNSPADLINDLIGHATDEERQIINGVLASDGNSAMVFIHRGAQKGARFLVTSDGVTIGRSPESSIFLDDITVSRKHASIEKNGDSFTFKDSGSLNGSYVNNQSVTEKNLVSGDEIQIGKFHLLFIGSKLVGEK
;
A
#
# COMPACT_ATOMS: atom_id res chain seq x y z
N MET A 1 36.81 46.86 -22.43
CA MET A 1 35.59 46.97 -23.25
C MET A 1 34.76 45.73 -22.93
N ALA A 2 33.89 45.82 -21.91
CA ALA A 2 32.47 46.18 -21.97
C ALA A 2 31.57 44.98 -22.38
N LYS A 3 30.79 44.46 -21.42
CA LYS A 3 29.51 43.75 -21.61
C LYS A 3 28.38 44.81 -21.71
N PRO A 4 27.17 44.57 -22.28
CA PRO A 4 26.09 43.76 -21.65
C PRO A 4 25.14 43.01 -22.64
N ASP A 5 24.52 41.91 -22.18
CA ASP A 5 23.06 41.62 -22.01
C ASP A 5 22.12 41.68 -23.23
N GLU A 6 21.42 40.56 -23.50
CA GLU A 6 19.95 40.44 -23.55
C GLU A 6 19.58 38.97 -23.83
N ASP A 7 19.07 38.21 -22.86
CA ASP A 7 17.68 38.16 -22.40
C ASP A 7 16.74 37.36 -23.32
N ARG A 8 16.49 36.10 -22.93
CA ARG A 8 15.22 35.42 -23.19
C ARG A 8 14.87 34.61 -21.95
N GLU A 9 14.25 35.29 -20.98
CA GLU A 9 13.43 34.67 -19.96
C GLU A 9 12.36 33.76 -20.57
N LEU A 10 12.31 32.50 -20.10
CA LEU A 10 11.07 31.73 -19.95
C LEU A 10 11.11 31.04 -18.58
N THR A 11 10.81 31.86 -17.59
CA THR A 11 10.00 31.65 -16.38
C THR A 11 9.51 30.22 -16.07
N SER A 12 9.89 29.80 -14.85
CA SER A 12 9.13 28.97 -13.89
C SER A 12 9.09 27.45 -14.10
N THR A 13 9.56 26.71 -13.09
CA THR A 13 8.66 26.17 -12.03
C THR A 13 9.38 25.14 -11.14
N LEU A 14 9.30 25.39 -9.83
CA LEU A 14 9.42 24.45 -8.70
C LEU A 14 10.82 23.96 -8.27
N HIS A 15 11.41 24.72 -7.34
CA HIS A 15 12.16 24.12 -6.24
C HIS A 15 11.18 23.39 -5.31
N LEU A 16 11.07 22.06 -5.45
CA LEU A 16 10.50 21.24 -4.38
C LEU A 16 11.65 20.65 -3.58
N GLY A 17 11.89 21.23 -2.40
CA GLY A 17 12.92 20.79 -1.48
C GLY A 17 12.84 19.29 -1.21
N LEU A 18 13.98 18.61 -1.37
CA LEU A 18 14.18 17.27 -0.81
C LEU A 18 14.11 17.37 0.72
N ARG A 19 12.90 17.23 1.27
CA ARG A 19 12.76 16.75 2.64
C ARG A 19 13.00 15.25 2.60
N SER A 20 14.22 14.88 2.97
CA SER A 20 14.61 13.53 3.36
C SER A 20 13.56 12.95 4.30
N VAL A 21 12.89 11.87 3.89
CA VAL A 21 12.00 11.11 4.78
C VAL A 21 12.75 9.86 5.21
N VAL A 22 13.71 10.06 6.11
CA VAL A 22 14.25 8.98 6.92
C VAL A 22 13.33 8.86 8.13
N GLY A 23 12.51 7.82 8.15
CA GLY A 23 11.59 7.50 9.25
C GLY A 23 10.18 7.20 8.75
N ASN A 24 9.94 5.99 8.24
CA ASN A 24 8.58 5.49 8.03
C ASN A 24 8.47 4.13 8.72
N SER A 25 8.23 4.15 10.03
CA SER A 25 7.64 2.97 10.66
C SER A 25 6.23 2.76 10.05
N PRO A 26 5.74 1.53 9.86
CA PRO A 26 4.36 1.27 9.48
C PRO A 26 3.33 2.02 10.34
N ALA A 27 3.64 2.23 11.62
CA ALA A 27 2.81 3.02 12.53
C ALA A 27 2.75 4.51 12.14
N ASP A 28 3.85 5.09 11.64
CA ASP A 28 3.87 6.49 11.18
C ASP A 28 3.05 6.66 9.91
N LEU A 29 3.08 5.66 9.01
CA LEU A 29 2.24 5.63 7.82
C LEU A 29 0.75 5.53 8.17
N ILE A 30 0.39 4.71 9.16
CA ILE A 30 -0.99 4.60 9.65
C ILE A 30 -1.43 5.92 10.31
N ASN A 31 -0.57 6.53 11.11
CA ASN A 31 -0.85 7.81 11.77
C ASN A 31 -1.00 8.96 10.75
N ASP A 32 -0.16 9.01 9.72
CA ASP A 32 -0.29 9.97 8.61
C ASP A 32 -1.58 9.72 7.83
N LEU A 33 -1.94 8.45 7.60
CA LEU A 33 -3.20 8.08 6.97
C LEU A 33 -4.42 8.53 7.76
N ILE A 34 -4.40 8.35 9.08
CA ILE A 34 -5.47 8.77 10.00
C ILE A 34 -5.49 10.30 10.11
N GLY A 35 -4.33 10.94 10.11
CA GLY A 35 -4.16 12.38 10.17
C GLY A 35 -4.80 13.10 8.98
N HIS A 36 -4.67 12.52 7.78
CA HIS A 36 -5.25 13.04 6.54
C HIS A 36 -6.60 12.41 6.15
N ALA A 37 -7.08 11.42 6.90
CA ALA A 37 -8.37 10.78 6.66
C ALA A 37 -9.55 11.68 7.02
N THR A 38 -10.60 11.64 6.19
CA THR A 38 -11.91 12.21 6.51
C THR A 38 -12.51 11.51 7.74
N ASP A 39 -13.51 12.13 8.38
CA ASP A 39 -14.18 11.51 9.54
C ASP A 39 -14.83 10.17 9.19
N GLU A 40 -15.33 10.02 7.96
CA GLU A 40 -15.84 8.74 7.44
C GLU A 40 -14.72 7.70 7.32
N GLU A 41 -13.57 8.07 6.75
CA GLU A 41 -12.41 7.17 6.62
C GLU A 41 -11.86 6.74 7.98
N ARG A 42 -11.82 7.65 8.96
CA ARG A 42 -11.43 7.34 10.34
C ARG A 42 -12.38 6.34 10.99
N GLN A 43 -13.68 6.47 10.76
CA GLN A 43 -14.66 5.50 11.26
C GLN A 43 -14.45 4.11 10.65
N ILE A 44 -14.14 4.02 9.36
CA ILE A 44 -13.87 2.73 8.71
C ILE A 44 -12.58 2.11 9.26
N ILE A 45 -11.49 2.89 9.38
CA ILE A 45 -10.21 2.40 9.93
C ILE A 45 -10.39 1.92 11.37
N ASN A 46 -11.07 2.72 12.21
CA ASN A 46 -11.37 2.34 13.59
C ASN A 46 -12.29 1.11 13.66
N GLY A 47 -13.27 1.00 12.75
CA GLY A 47 -14.16 -0.16 12.68
C GLY A 47 -13.42 -1.44 12.29
N VAL A 48 -12.44 -1.37 11.39
CA VAL A 48 -11.58 -2.52 11.03
C VAL A 48 -10.65 -2.89 12.18
N LEU A 49 -10.00 -1.90 12.80
CA LEU A 49 -9.12 -2.11 13.96
C LEU A 49 -9.88 -2.66 15.18
N ALA A 50 -11.14 -2.29 15.36
CA ALA A 50 -12.01 -2.76 16.43
C ALA A 50 -12.79 -4.04 16.07
N SER A 51 -12.66 -4.58 14.84
CA SER A 51 -13.38 -5.80 14.46
C SER A 51 -12.72 -7.03 15.07
N ASP A 52 -13.54 -8.05 15.33
CA ASP A 52 -13.15 -9.33 15.95
C ASP A 52 -12.26 -10.23 15.04
N GLY A 53 -11.44 -9.65 14.17
CA GLY A 53 -10.60 -10.37 13.20
C GLY A 53 -11.30 -10.80 11.93
N ASN A 54 -12.56 -10.38 11.73
CA ASN A 54 -13.33 -10.72 10.53
C ASN A 54 -13.06 -9.82 9.33
N SER A 55 -12.42 -8.68 9.52
CA SER A 55 -12.11 -7.74 8.44
C SER A 55 -10.69 -7.23 8.57
N ALA A 56 -10.03 -7.11 7.43
CA ALA A 56 -8.78 -6.38 7.30
C ALA A 56 -8.92 -5.33 6.20
N MET A 57 -7.95 -4.44 6.11
CA MET A 57 -7.88 -3.41 5.09
C MET A 57 -6.49 -3.39 4.49
N VAL A 58 -6.44 -3.11 3.20
CA VAL A 58 -5.20 -2.83 2.48
C VAL A 58 -5.28 -1.43 1.92
N PHE A 59 -4.23 -0.63 2.09
CA PHE A 59 -4.16 0.71 1.52
C PHE A 59 -2.90 0.91 0.70
N ILE A 60 -3.04 1.58 -0.45
CA ILE A 60 -1.91 1.89 -1.32
C ILE A 60 -1.28 3.20 -0.84
N HIS A 61 -0.03 3.16 -0.38
CA HIS A 61 0.67 4.36 0.09
C HIS A 61 1.83 4.79 -0.81
N ARG A 62 2.28 3.91 -1.72
CA ARG A 62 3.17 4.25 -2.84
C ARG A 62 2.72 3.57 -4.11
N GLY A 63 2.87 4.27 -5.24
CA GLY A 63 2.45 3.79 -6.57
C GLY A 63 1.32 4.63 -7.15
N ALA A 64 0.83 4.20 -8.32
CA ALA A 64 -0.41 4.74 -8.86
C ALA A 64 -1.57 4.42 -7.88
N GLN A 65 -2.62 5.22 -7.87
CA GLN A 65 -3.74 5.04 -6.93
C GLN A 65 -3.36 5.17 -5.44
N LYS A 66 -2.29 5.92 -5.10
CA LYS A 66 -1.98 6.28 -3.72
C LYS A 66 -3.22 6.85 -3.01
N GLY A 67 -3.53 6.33 -1.82
CA GLY A 67 -4.72 6.66 -1.04
C GLY A 67 -5.89 5.70 -1.24
N ALA A 68 -5.85 4.84 -2.26
CA ALA A 68 -6.87 3.81 -2.46
C ALA A 68 -6.86 2.80 -1.31
N ARG A 69 -8.06 2.38 -0.90
CA ARG A 69 -8.30 1.48 0.22
C ARG A 69 -9.24 0.36 -0.21
N PHE A 70 -8.92 -0.84 0.22
CA PHE A 70 -9.65 -2.05 -0.11
C PHE A 70 -9.93 -2.83 1.16
N LEU A 71 -11.19 -3.15 1.40
CA LEU A 71 -11.58 -4.05 2.48
C LEU A 71 -11.28 -5.49 2.08
N VAL A 72 -10.67 -6.22 3.01
CA VAL A 72 -10.47 -7.67 2.92
C VAL A 72 -11.54 -8.32 3.77
N THR A 73 -12.52 -8.93 3.09
CA THR A 73 -13.63 -9.65 3.71
C THR A 73 -13.25 -11.10 3.99
N SER A 74 -14.21 -11.89 4.50
CA SER A 74 -14.02 -13.31 4.80
C SER A 74 -13.66 -14.18 3.58
N ASP A 75 -14.06 -13.76 2.38
CA ASP A 75 -13.80 -14.51 1.15
C ASP A 75 -12.38 -14.27 0.59
N GLY A 76 -11.60 -13.42 1.28
CA GLY A 76 -10.31 -12.95 0.80
C GLY A 76 -10.44 -11.95 -0.34
N VAL A 77 -9.29 -11.53 -0.87
CA VAL A 77 -9.21 -10.62 -2.01
C VAL A 77 -8.14 -11.07 -2.99
N THR A 78 -8.36 -10.80 -4.26
CA THR A 78 -7.37 -11.05 -5.32
C THR A 78 -6.72 -9.74 -5.75
N ILE A 79 -5.42 -9.80 -6.06
CA ILE A 79 -4.60 -8.66 -6.48
C ILE A 79 -4.00 -8.96 -7.84
N GLY A 80 -4.12 -8.02 -8.78
CA GLY A 80 -3.54 -8.20 -10.10
C GLY A 80 -3.90 -7.12 -11.09
N ARG A 81 -3.33 -7.24 -12.29
CA ARG A 81 -3.61 -6.39 -13.46
C ARG A 81 -4.84 -6.86 -14.26
N SER A 82 -5.57 -7.87 -13.79
CA SER A 82 -6.84 -8.22 -14.42
C SER A 82 -7.93 -7.31 -13.87
N PRO A 83 -8.82 -6.75 -14.71
CA PRO A 83 -10.02 -6.05 -14.22
C PRO A 83 -10.94 -6.93 -13.35
N GLU A 84 -10.77 -8.26 -13.42
CA GLU A 84 -11.48 -9.23 -12.58
C GLU A 84 -10.90 -9.34 -11.16
N SER A 85 -9.73 -8.76 -10.90
CA SER A 85 -9.12 -8.76 -9.57
C SER A 85 -9.82 -7.78 -8.64
N SER A 86 -10.06 -8.19 -7.39
CA SER A 86 -10.67 -7.34 -6.35
C SER A 86 -9.87 -6.05 -6.13
N ILE A 87 -8.54 -6.16 -6.14
CA ILE A 87 -7.58 -5.07 -6.13
C ILE A 87 -6.94 -5.01 -7.51
N PHE A 88 -7.52 -4.20 -8.38
CA PHE A 88 -7.03 -3.97 -9.73
C PHE A 88 -5.86 -2.96 -9.71
N LEU A 89 -4.69 -3.43 -10.13
CA LEU A 89 -3.46 -2.64 -10.25
C LEU A 89 -3.06 -2.54 -11.73
N ASP A 90 -3.34 -1.41 -12.36
CA ASP A 90 -3.08 -1.19 -13.78
C ASP A 90 -1.60 -0.85 -14.05
N ASP A 91 -0.75 -1.88 -14.05
CA ASP A 91 0.65 -1.72 -14.41
C ASP A 91 1.26 -2.97 -15.02
N ILE A 92 2.12 -2.79 -16.02
CA ILE A 92 2.77 -3.89 -16.73
C ILE A 92 3.64 -4.78 -15.84
N THR A 93 4.18 -4.24 -14.74
CA THR A 93 4.98 -5.00 -13.75
C THR A 93 4.12 -5.91 -12.86
N VAL A 94 2.78 -5.83 -12.97
CA VAL A 94 1.85 -6.66 -12.23
C VAL A 94 1.28 -7.75 -13.15
N SER A 95 1.39 -9.01 -12.74
CA SER A 95 0.70 -10.13 -13.39
C SER A 95 -0.83 -9.98 -13.35
N ARG A 96 -1.54 -10.56 -14.33
CA ARG A 96 -3.01 -10.54 -14.37
C ARG A 96 -3.65 -11.13 -13.10
N LYS A 97 -3.12 -12.28 -12.64
CA LYS A 97 -3.38 -12.88 -11.33
C LYS A 97 -2.05 -12.87 -10.60
N HIS A 98 -1.81 -11.87 -9.75
CA HIS A 98 -0.50 -11.67 -9.12
C HIS A 98 -0.46 -12.36 -7.77
N ALA A 99 -1.41 -12.05 -6.91
CA ALA A 99 -1.46 -12.57 -5.55
C ALA A 99 -2.90 -12.60 -5.03
N SER A 100 -3.09 -13.25 -3.90
CA SER A 100 -4.31 -13.20 -3.10
C SER A 100 -3.97 -12.95 -1.63
N ILE A 101 -4.93 -12.37 -0.92
CA ILE A 101 -4.95 -12.39 0.53
C ILE A 101 -6.13 -13.25 0.94
N GLU A 102 -5.85 -14.37 1.58
CA GLU A 102 -6.84 -15.34 2.02
C GLU A 102 -7.02 -15.24 3.53
N LYS A 103 -8.25 -15.41 4.00
CA LYS A 103 -8.54 -15.46 5.42
C LYS A 103 -8.56 -16.91 5.90
N ASN A 104 -7.79 -17.22 6.93
CA ASN A 104 -7.71 -18.52 7.57
C ASN A 104 -8.01 -18.36 9.07
N GLY A 105 -9.24 -18.65 9.49
CA GLY A 105 -9.69 -18.38 10.86
C GLY A 105 -9.60 -16.89 11.18
N ASP A 106 -8.81 -16.54 12.19
CA ASP A 106 -8.57 -15.16 12.63
C ASP A 106 -7.28 -14.55 12.03
N SER A 107 -6.70 -15.21 11.04
CA SER A 107 -5.45 -14.79 10.39
C SER A 107 -5.65 -14.52 8.90
N PHE A 108 -4.81 -13.64 8.35
CA PHE A 108 -4.77 -13.37 6.93
C PHE A 108 -3.44 -13.85 6.37
N THR A 109 -3.48 -14.52 5.23
CA THR A 109 -2.29 -15.07 4.56
C THR A 109 -2.19 -14.46 3.17
N PHE A 110 -1.06 -13.83 2.90
CA PHE A 110 -0.67 -13.43 1.56
C PHE A 110 -0.16 -14.64 0.78
N LYS A 111 -0.60 -14.80 -0.47
CA LYS A 111 -0.12 -15.84 -1.39
C LYS A 111 0.17 -15.25 -2.77
N ASP A 112 1.40 -15.44 -3.25
CA ASP A 112 1.76 -15.14 -4.63
C ASP A 112 1.25 -16.26 -5.57
N SER A 113 0.71 -15.88 -6.73
CA SER A 113 0.12 -16.80 -7.71
C SER A 113 1.10 -17.22 -8.82
N GLY A 114 2.41 -17.17 -8.57
CA GLY A 114 3.44 -17.38 -9.59
C GLY A 114 3.62 -16.13 -10.45
N SER A 115 3.67 -14.96 -9.82
CA SER A 115 3.86 -13.70 -10.50
C SER A 115 5.25 -13.61 -11.17
N LEU A 116 5.35 -12.84 -12.25
CA LEU A 116 6.60 -12.75 -13.01
C LEU A 116 7.72 -12.03 -12.23
N ASN A 117 7.36 -10.97 -11.51
CA ASN A 117 8.31 -10.13 -10.77
C ASN A 117 8.45 -10.51 -9.30
N GLY A 118 7.68 -11.51 -8.85
CA GLY A 118 7.55 -11.88 -7.45
C GLY A 118 6.77 -10.85 -6.63
N SER A 119 6.45 -11.27 -5.41
CA SER A 119 5.84 -10.44 -4.38
C SER A 119 6.77 -10.32 -3.19
N TYR A 120 6.74 -9.16 -2.52
CA TYR A 120 7.59 -8.91 -1.37
C TYR A 120 6.74 -8.45 -0.19
N VAL A 121 7.11 -8.85 1.02
CA VAL A 121 6.51 -8.32 2.25
C VAL A 121 7.63 -7.88 3.17
N ASN A 122 7.61 -6.62 3.62
CA ASN A 122 8.69 -5.97 4.37
C ASN A 122 10.06 -6.17 3.68
N ASN A 123 10.11 -5.91 2.37
CA ASN A 123 11.31 -6.02 1.53
C ASN A 123 11.88 -7.45 1.40
N GLN A 124 11.15 -8.49 1.82
CA GLN A 124 11.54 -9.88 1.66
C GLN A 124 10.65 -10.55 0.62
N SER A 125 11.25 -11.24 -0.36
CA SER A 125 10.50 -12.01 -1.36
C SER A 125 9.77 -13.16 -0.68
N VAL A 126 8.47 -13.28 -0.94
CA VAL A 126 7.63 -14.34 -0.35
C VAL A 126 6.70 -14.95 -1.40
N THR A 127 6.49 -16.26 -1.30
CA THR A 127 5.43 -16.95 -2.02
C THR A 127 4.18 -17.10 -1.16
N GLU A 128 4.37 -17.20 0.16
CA GLU A 128 3.31 -17.27 1.15
C GLU A 128 3.78 -16.63 2.45
N LYS A 129 2.95 -15.83 3.10
CA LYS A 129 3.25 -15.23 4.41
C LYS A 129 1.97 -14.92 5.20
N ASN A 130 1.96 -15.26 6.48
CA ASN A 130 0.94 -14.76 7.41
C ASN A 130 1.15 -13.27 7.66
N LEU A 131 0.13 -12.48 7.36
CA LEU A 131 0.14 -11.03 7.48
C LEU A 131 -0.22 -10.62 8.91
N VAL A 132 0.49 -9.60 9.39
CA VAL A 132 0.18 -8.89 10.63
C VAL A 132 -0.02 -7.41 10.32
N SER A 133 -0.83 -6.73 11.13
CA SER A 133 -1.12 -5.31 10.94
C SER A 133 0.17 -4.49 10.95
N GLY A 134 0.39 -3.70 9.90
CA GLY A 134 1.63 -2.96 9.64
C GLY A 134 2.58 -3.63 8.66
N ASP A 135 2.28 -4.82 8.14
CA ASP A 135 3.07 -5.41 7.06
C ASP A 135 2.93 -4.60 5.75
N GLU A 136 4.06 -4.26 5.15
CA GLU A 136 4.10 -3.62 3.82
C GLU A 136 4.25 -4.70 2.74
N ILE A 137 3.24 -4.82 1.88
CA ILE A 137 3.20 -5.70 0.71
C ILE A 137 3.62 -4.90 -0.51
N GLN A 138 4.63 -5.35 -1.23
CA GLN A 138 5.07 -4.76 -2.48
C GLN A 138 4.76 -5.69 -3.66
N ILE A 139 4.05 -5.13 -4.64
CA ILE A 139 3.67 -5.79 -5.90
C ILE A 139 4.06 -4.86 -7.05
N GLY A 140 5.08 -5.24 -7.82
CA GLY A 140 5.64 -4.36 -8.85
C GLY A 140 6.09 -3.02 -8.26
N LYS A 141 5.51 -1.91 -8.75
CA LYS A 141 5.75 -0.55 -8.26
C LYS A 141 4.82 -0.09 -7.13
N PHE A 142 3.87 -0.92 -6.71
CA PHE A 142 2.88 -0.58 -5.70
C PHE A 142 3.35 -1.06 -4.32
N HIS A 143 3.21 -0.20 -3.32
CA HIS A 143 3.36 -0.57 -1.92
C HIS A 143 2.01 -0.41 -1.22
N LEU A 144 1.55 -1.53 -0.69
CA LEU A 144 0.29 -1.67 0.00
C LEU A 144 0.59 -1.96 1.46
N LEU A 145 -0.03 -1.24 2.38
CA LEU A 145 0.09 -1.54 3.80
C LEU A 145 -1.15 -2.31 4.26
N PHE A 146 -0.90 -3.42 4.95
CA PHE A 146 -1.93 -4.27 5.51
C PHE A 146 -2.29 -3.79 6.93
N ILE A 147 -3.58 -3.64 7.20
CA ILE A 147 -4.14 -3.35 8.51
C ILE A 147 -5.10 -4.49 8.85
N GLY A 148 -4.81 -5.24 9.90
CA GLY A 148 -5.71 -6.25 10.44
C GLY A 148 -5.94 -6.05 11.94
N SER A 149 -6.78 -6.90 12.53
CA SER A 149 -7.00 -6.92 13.99
C SER A 149 -5.76 -7.34 14.78
N LYS A 150 -4.94 -8.23 14.23
CA LYS A 150 -3.73 -8.73 14.90
C LYS A 150 -2.56 -7.77 14.70
N LEU A 151 -2.15 -7.10 15.77
CA LEU A 151 -0.98 -6.21 15.77
C LEU A 151 0.33 -7.00 15.81
N VAL A 152 1.40 -6.40 15.28
CA VAL A 152 2.77 -6.91 15.45
C VAL A 152 3.08 -7.01 16.95
N GLY A 153 3.13 -8.23 17.50
CA GLY A 153 3.57 -8.47 18.87
C GLY A 153 2.74 -9.45 19.71
N GLU A 154 1.54 -9.85 19.26
CA GLU A 154 0.75 -10.85 19.97
C GLU A 154 1.16 -12.26 19.55
N LYS A 155 2.02 -12.85 20.38
CA LYS A 155 2.45 -14.26 20.31
C LYS A 155 1.40 -15.17 20.93
#